data_AF-A0A1J5EYA0-F1
#
_entry.id   AF-A0A1J5EYA0-F1
#
_cell.length_a   1.000
_cell.length_b   1.000
_cell.length_c   1.000
_cell.angle_alpha   90.00
_cell.angle_beta   90.00
_cell.angle_gamma   90.00
#
_symmetry.space_group_name_H-M   'P 1'
#
loop_
_entity.id
_entity.type
_entity.pdbx_description
1 polymer ?
#
loop_
_entity_poly.entity_id
_entity_poly.type
_entity_poly.pdbx_seq_one_letter_code
_entity_poly.pdbx_strand_id
1 'polypeptide(L)'
;MAFDYKNSPTDKTFMEFDRIAAEMGDIRLVSKKELIFIPSMLQEGEQVLAFTCGVMKGKRWLVTLTDMRIIFLNKGFIFGLKQIVVDLNNVNAASGETTMFSGRISFQDGAIIHTLESVWLKTVLPFSNKLRDVIELRRGMKEEKKTFSVEGDDFVSKIERLASLTEKGFLTPEEFEMQKAKLLRE
;
A
#
# COMPACT_ATOMS: atom_id res chain seq x y z
N MET A 1 -13.69 -12.39 2.49
CA MET A 1 -14.05 -11.84 1.16
C MET A 1 -13.77 -10.36 1.19
N ALA A 2 -13.26 -9.80 0.10
CA ALA A 2 -13.06 -8.35 -0.02
C ALA A 2 -14.41 -7.62 0.01
N PHE A 3 -14.46 -6.45 0.63
CA PHE A 3 -15.65 -5.60 0.66
C PHE A 3 -15.68 -4.73 -0.60
N ASP A 4 -16.85 -4.67 -1.26
CA ASP A 4 -17.05 -3.83 -2.43
C ASP A 4 -17.48 -2.43 -1.99
N TYR A 5 -16.51 -1.53 -1.83
CA TYR A 5 -16.81 -0.15 -1.39
C TYR A 5 -17.57 0.67 -2.43
N LYS A 6 -17.42 0.38 -3.73
CA LYS A 6 -17.97 1.22 -4.80
C LYS A 6 -19.43 0.92 -5.09
N ASN A 7 -19.83 -0.35 -5.03
CA ASN A 7 -21.17 -0.77 -5.38
C ASN A 7 -22.04 -1.08 -4.16
N SER A 8 -21.46 -1.15 -2.96
CA SER A 8 -22.25 -1.38 -1.74
C SER A 8 -23.13 -0.18 -1.37
N PRO A 9 -24.34 -0.44 -0.85
CA PRO A 9 -25.17 0.57 -0.22
C PRO A 9 -24.42 1.37 0.87
N THR A 10 -24.74 2.66 0.97
CA THR A 10 -24.03 3.60 1.86
C THR A 10 -24.07 3.16 3.33
N ASP A 11 -25.19 2.63 3.80
CA ASP A 11 -25.36 2.08 5.15
C ASP A 11 -24.39 0.93 5.42
N LYS A 12 -24.29 -0.04 4.50
CA LYS A 12 -23.34 -1.16 4.63
C LYS A 12 -21.89 -0.69 4.63
N THR A 13 -21.56 0.29 3.78
CA THR A 13 -20.23 0.89 3.74
C THR A 13 -19.88 1.59 5.07
N PHE A 14 -20.83 2.31 5.68
CA PHE A 14 -20.61 2.91 6.99
C PHE A 14 -20.48 1.86 8.10
N MET A 15 -21.23 0.77 8.06
CA MET A 15 -21.05 -0.35 9.01
C MET A 15 -19.63 -0.94 8.91
N GLU A 16 -19.10 -1.06 7.70
CA GLU A 16 -17.74 -1.54 7.49
C GLU A 16 -16.70 -0.53 8.02
N PHE A 17 -16.92 0.77 7.82
CA PHE A 17 -16.07 1.80 8.42
C PHE A 17 -16.12 1.80 9.95
N ASP A 18 -17.30 1.58 10.55
CA ASP A 18 -17.46 1.47 11.99
C ASP A 18 -16.73 0.23 12.54
N ARG A 19 -16.76 -0.90 11.82
CA ARG A 19 -15.97 -2.10 12.14
C ARG A 19 -14.47 -1.80 12.15
N ILE A 20 -13.95 -1.18 11.10
CA ILE A 20 -12.54 -0.81 10.99
C ILE A 20 -12.15 0.19 12.09
N ALA A 21 -13.00 1.19 12.37
CA ALA A 21 -12.74 2.17 13.42
C ALA A 21 -12.71 1.55 14.83
N ALA A 22 -13.55 0.54 15.08
CA ALA A 22 -13.54 -0.21 16.34
C ALA A 22 -12.24 -0.99 16.52
N GLU A 23 -11.73 -1.64 15.47
CA GLU A 23 -10.42 -2.32 15.48
C GLU A 23 -9.26 -1.37 15.76
N MET A 24 -9.36 -0.11 15.32
CA MET A 24 -8.34 0.91 15.51
C MET A 24 -8.44 1.68 16.84
N GLY A 25 -9.36 1.32 17.74
CA GLY A 25 -9.47 1.95 19.07
C GLY A 25 -10.50 3.08 19.18
N ASP A 26 -11.54 3.05 18.34
CA ASP A 26 -12.71 3.94 18.29
C ASP A 26 -12.39 5.37 17.87
N ILE A 27 -12.70 5.71 16.63
CA ILE A 27 -12.41 7.01 16.01
C ILE A 27 -13.66 7.89 15.93
N ARG A 28 -14.31 8.12 17.07
CA ARG A 28 -15.47 9.04 17.20
C ARG A 28 -15.23 10.44 16.61
N LEU A 29 -13.97 10.80 16.40
CA LEU A 29 -13.56 12.07 15.83
C LEU A 29 -13.58 12.07 14.29
N VAL A 30 -13.69 10.94 13.60
CA VAL A 30 -13.82 10.91 12.14
C VAL A 30 -15.17 11.47 11.73
N SER A 31 -15.16 12.51 10.90
CA SER A 31 -16.41 13.05 10.38
C SER A 31 -16.99 12.12 9.34
N LYS A 32 -18.27 11.73 9.49
CA LYS A 32 -19.06 11.08 8.42
C LYS A 32 -19.00 11.86 7.11
N LYS A 33 -18.78 13.18 7.18
CA LYS A 33 -18.63 14.06 6.02
C LYS A 33 -17.38 13.79 5.18
N GLU A 34 -16.33 13.19 5.75
CA GLU A 34 -15.11 12.82 5.03
C GLU A 34 -15.21 11.38 4.53
N LEU A 35 -15.73 10.47 5.37
CA LEU A 35 -15.90 9.05 5.03
C LEU A 35 -16.77 8.80 3.79
N ILE A 36 -17.80 9.62 3.56
CA ILE A 36 -18.69 9.47 2.39
C ILE A 36 -17.95 9.60 1.05
N PHE A 37 -16.78 10.25 1.03
CA PHE A 37 -15.99 10.42 -0.19
C PHE A 37 -15.03 9.26 -0.45
N ILE A 38 -14.71 8.46 0.58
CA ILE A 38 -13.75 7.36 0.47
C ILE A 38 -14.11 6.39 -0.67
N PRO A 39 -15.33 5.86 -0.79
CA PRO A 39 -15.70 4.95 -1.88
C PRO A 39 -15.39 5.46 -3.28
N SER A 40 -15.67 6.75 -3.53
CA SER A 40 -15.45 7.38 -4.84
C SER A 40 -13.97 7.55 -5.20
N MET A 41 -13.08 7.46 -4.21
CA MET A 41 -11.64 7.66 -4.37
C MET A 41 -10.89 6.34 -4.52
N LEU A 42 -11.46 5.23 -4.06
CA LEU A 42 -10.85 3.91 -4.14
C LEU A 42 -10.79 3.41 -5.59
N GLN A 43 -9.74 2.68 -5.91
CA GLN A 43 -9.63 1.90 -7.13
C GLN A 43 -10.53 0.67 -7.04
N GLU A 44 -10.71 0.00 -8.18
CA GLU A 44 -11.50 -1.23 -8.21
C GLU A 44 -10.83 -2.31 -7.35
N GLY A 45 -11.59 -2.88 -6.42
CA GLY A 45 -11.09 -3.89 -5.47
C GLY A 45 -10.19 -3.36 -4.34
N GLU A 46 -9.82 -2.08 -4.31
CA GLU A 46 -8.98 -1.49 -3.26
C GLU A 46 -9.67 -1.61 -1.88
N GLN A 47 -8.95 -2.14 -0.90
CA GLN A 47 -9.48 -2.44 0.44
C GLN A 47 -9.02 -1.42 1.47
N VAL A 48 -9.95 -0.96 2.32
CA VAL A 48 -9.60 -0.08 3.44
C VAL A 48 -9.19 -0.92 4.64
N LEU A 49 -8.02 -0.61 5.20
CA LEU A 49 -7.39 -1.40 6.26
C LEU A 49 -7.41 -0.70 7.62
N ALA A 50 -7.31 0.62 7.63
CA ALA A 50 -7.33 1.41 8.86
C ALA A 50 -7.66 2.88 8.59
N PHE A 51 -8.16 3.55 9.63
CA PHE A 51 -8.35 4.99 9.65
C PHE A 51 -7.64 5.61 10.84
N THR A 52 -7.28 6.88 10.72
CA THR A 52 -6.95 7.73 11.86
C THR A 52 -7.26 9.19 11.54
N CYS A 53 -7.28 10.04 12.56
CA CYS A 53 -7.42 11.47 12.42
C CYS A 53 -6.34 12.19 13.21
N GLY A 54 -5.91 13.33 12.68
CA GLY A 54 -5.01 14.23 13.38
C GLY A 54 -4.87 15.54 12.64
N VAL A 55 -3.86 16.31 13.00
CA VAL A 55 -3.57 17.63 12.48
C VAL A 55 -2.25 17.60 11.72
N MET A 56 -2.25 18.16 10.51
CA MET A 56 -1.04 18.35 9.72
C MET A 56 -1.11 19.75 9.09
N LYS A 57 -0.05 20.54 9.29
CA LYS A 57 0.05 21.94 8.83
C LYS A 57 -1.15 22.80 9.28
N GLY A 58 -1.54 22.66 10.55
CA GLY A 58 -2.63 23.43 11.17
C GLY A 58 -4.04 23.08 10.69
N LYS A 59 -4.22 21.98 9.93
CA LYS A 59 -5.53 21.52 9.45
C LYS A 59 -5.78 20.09 9.90
N ARG A 60 -7.05 19.76 10.16
CA ARG A 60 -7.49 18.40 10.50
C ARG A 60 -7.53 17.52 9.26
N TRP A 61 -6.96 16.33 9.32
CA TRP A 61 -6.99 15.36 8.23
C TRP A 61 -7.58 14.04 8.71
N LEU A 62 -8.44 13.45 7.90
CA LEU A 62 -8.70 12.02 7.90
C LEU A 62 -7.59 11.34 7.11
N VAL A 63 -6.97 10.32 7.69
CA VAL A 63 -5.97 9.50 7.03
C VAL A 63 -6.50 8.09 6.91
N THR A 64 -6.53 7.58 5.69
CA THR A 64 -7.05 6.25 5.37
C THR A 64 -5.90 5.42 4.82
N LEU A 65 -5.59 4.31 5.50
CA LEU A 65 -4.69 3.29 5.01
C LEU A 65 -5.49 2.27 4.21
N THR A 66 -5.09 2.03 2.98
CA THR A 66 -5.61 0.96 2.13
C THR A 66 -4.55 -0.11 1.91
N ASP A 67 -4.91 -1.17 1.21
CA ASP A 67 -3.96 -2.16 0.71
C ASP A 67 -3.09 -1.62 -0.45
N MET A 68 -3.36 -0.41 -0.97
CA MET A 68 -2.65 0.21 -2.09
C MET A 68 -1.82 1.45 -1.73
N ARG A 69 -2.38 2.35 -0.93
CA ARG A 69 -1.87 3.70 -0.67
C ARG A 69 -2.42 4.28 0.62
N ILE A 70 -1.84 5.40 1.03
CA ILE A 70 -2.34 6.22 2.13
C ILE A 70 -3.06 7.43 1.53
N ILE A 71 -4.31 7.66 1.93
CA ILE A 71 -5.16 8.76 1.44
C ILE A 71 -5.40 9.74 2.58
N PHE A 72 -4.99 10.99 2.39
CA PHE A 72 -5.25 12.11 3.28
C PHE A 72 -6.42 12.91 2.74
N LEU A 73 -7.44 13.14 3.57
CA LEU A 73 -8.58 13.99 3.25
C LEU A 73 -8.72 15.11 4.26
N ASN A 74 -8.85 16.32 3.75
CA ASN A 74 -9.24 17.49 4.53
C ASN A 74 -10.45 18.12 3.86
N LYS A 75 -11.60 18.05 4.53
CA LYS A 75 -12.78 18.82 4.14
C LYS A 75 -12.71 20.18 4.83
N GLY A 76 -12.33 21.22 4.07
CA GLY A 76 -12.36 22.59 4.57
C GLY A 76 -13.81 23.08 4.79
N PHE A 77 -14.02 23.96 5.77
CA PHE A 77 -15.34 24.59 6.01
C PHE A 77 -15.78 25.51 4.84
N ILE A 78 -14.82 26.11 4.11
CA ILE A 78 -15.06 27.15 3.09
C ILE A 78 -14.56 26.72 1.69
N PHE A 79 -13.50 25.90 1.62
CA PHE A 79 -12.81 25.56 0.38
C PHE A 79 -12.67 24.05 0.18
N GLY A 80 -13.55 23.48 -0.66
CA GLY A 80 -13.37 22.21 -1.37
C GLY A 80 -12.93 20.98 -0.55
N LEU A 81 -12.70 19.88 -1.26
CA LEU A 81 -12.08 18.67 -0.72
C LEU A 81 -10.60 18.68 -1.11
N LYS A 82 -9.69 18.72 -0.13
CA LYS A 82 -8.25 18.57 -0.38
C LYS A 82 -7.85 17.12 -0.15
N GLN A 83 -7.07 16.58 -1.07
CA GLN A 83 -6.55 15.22 -0.98
C GLN A 83 -5.04 15.17 -1.20
N ILE A 84 -4.37 14.26 -0.50
CA ILE A 84 -2.99 13.85 -0.75
C ILE A 84 -2.98 12.32 -0.80
N VAL A 85 -2.32 11.74 -1.79
CA VAL A 85 -2.22 10.30 -1.97
C VAL A 85 -0.75 9.92 -1.98
N VAL A 86 -0.38 8.95 -1.13
CA VAL A 86 0.98 8.42 -1.02
C VAL A 86 0.94 6.94 -1.35
N ASP A 87 1.62 6.52 -2.41
CA ASP A 87 1.72 5.10 -2.77
C ASP A 87 2.55 4.37 -1.70
N LEU A 88 2.01 3.27 -1.16
CA LEU A 88 2.72 2.44 -0.17
C LEU A 88 4.02 1.86 -0.72
N ASN A 89 4.19 1.79 -2.04
CA ASN A 89 5.43 1.37 -2.69
C ASN A 89 6.62 2.30 -2.42
N ASN A 90 6.37 3.57 -2.09
CA ASN A 90 7.39 4.58 -1.84
C ASN A 90 7.60 4.85 -0.34
N VAL A 91 6.76 4.23 0.51
CA VAL A 91 6.85 4.40 1.95
C VAL A 91 7.91 3.46 2.51
N ASN A 92 8.97 4.04 3.10
CA ASN A 92 10.12 3.29 3.58
C ASN A 92 10.02 2.93 5.06
N ALA A 93 9.41 3.81 5.85
CA ALA A 93 9.34 3.68 7.30
C ALA A 93 8.05 4.34 7.84
N ALA A 94 7.58 3.82 8.97
CA ALA A 94 6.46 4.35 9.73
C ALA A 94 6.74 4.27 11.25
N SER A 95 6.42 5.35 11.96
CA SER A 95 6.57 5.48 13.41
C SER A 95 5.31 6.05 14.04
N GLY A 96 5.05 5.62 15.28
CA GLY A 96 3.98 6.12 16.13
C GLY A 96 4.54 6.46 17.49
N GLU A 97 4.22 7.65 17.99
CA GLU A 97 4.69 8.17 19.27
C GLU A 97 3.47 8.64 20.08
N THR A 98 3.39 8.27 21.34
CA THR A 98 2.36 8.74 22.26
C THR A 98 2.98 9.67 23.29
N THR A 99 2.42 10.87 23.42
CA THR A 99 2.70 11.80 24.52
C THR A 99 1.66 11.64 25.64
N MET A 100 1.78 12.42 26.72
CA MET A 100 0.82 12.38 27.84
C MET A 100 -0.64 12.66 27.41
N PHE A 101 -0.85 13.46 26.37
CA PHE A 101 -2.19 13.92 25.96
C PHE A 101 -2.57 13.56 24.52
N SER A 102 -1.59 13.32 23.65
CA SER A 102 -1.87 13.11 22.22
C SER A 102 -0.81 12.25 21.54
N GLY A 103 -1.14 11.76 20.37
CA GLY A 103 -0.24 10.98 19.53
C GLY A 103 0.36 11.75 18.37
N ARG A 104 1.44 11.19 17.85
CA ARG A 104 2.02 11.53 16.56
C ARG A 104 2.18 10.25 15.74
N ILE A 105 1.86 10.32 14.47
CA ILE A 105 2.17 9.27 13.49
C ILE A 105 2.99 9.92 12.38
N SER A 106 4.13 9.32 12.05
CA SER A 106 4.98 9.79 10.96
C SER A 106 5.33 8.64 10.02
N PHE A 107 5.44 8.94 8.73
CA PHE A 107 5.95 8.00 7.75
C PHE A 107 6.74 8.73 6.67
N GLN A 108 7.70 8.01 6.08
CA GLN A 108 8.64 8.56 5.12
C GLN A 108 8.32 8.06 3.71
N ASP A 109 8.00 9.00 2.82
CA ASP A 109 7.85 8.80 1.38
C ASP A 109 9.06 9.40 0.66
N GLY A 110 10.03 8.55 0.30
CA GLY A 110 11.31 9.00 -0.26
C GLY A 110 12.04 9.99 0.66
N ALA A 111 12.16 11.26 0.24
CA ALA A 111 12.77 12.35 1.01
C ALA A 111 11.79 13.15 1.86
N ILE A 112 10.48 12.89 1.75
CA ILE A 112 9.43 13.62 2.45
C ILE A 112 9.01 12.83 3.69
N ILE A 113 8.98 13.50 4.84
CA ILE A 113 8.40 12.95 6.07
C ILE A 113 7.02 13.59 6.25
N HIS A 114 6.00 12.74 6.23
CA HIS A 114 4.64 13.14 6.58
C HIS A 114 4.44 12.92 8.07
N THR A 115 4.02 13.96 8.79
CA THR A 115 3.76 13.91 10.23
C THR A 115 2.34 14.35 10.51
N LEU A 116 1.58 13.45 11.12
CA LEU A 116 0.25 13.69 11.66
C LEU A 116 0.37 13.86 13.18
N GLU A 117 0.01 15.03 13.66
CA GLU A 117 0.04 15.39 15.08
C GLU A 117 -1.37 15.31 15.69
N SER A 118 -1.46 15.47 17.02
CA SER A 118 -2.74 15.49 17.73
C SER A 118 -3.62 14.25 17.43
N VAL A 119 -2.97 13.11 17.24
CA VAL A 119 -3.65 11.84 16.95
C VAL A 119 -4.25 11.28 18.22
N TRP A 120 -5.42 10.63 18.12
CA TRP A 120 -6.03 9.99 19.28
C TRP A 120 -5.15 8.85 19.79
N LEU A 121 -4.77 8.89 21.08
CA LEU A 121 -3.80 7.97 21.68
C LEU A 121 -4.10 6.49 21.40
N LYS A 122 -5.38 6.10 21.49
CA LYS A 122 -5.81 4.71 21.25
C LYS A 122 -5.57 4.24 19.82
N THR A 123 -5.49 5.16 18.86
CA THR A 123 -5.31 4.85 17.43
C THR A 123 -3.85 4.85 16.98
N VAL A 124 -2.95 5.46 17.75
CA VAL A 124 -1.54 5.63 17.36
C VAL A 124 -0.87 4.29 17.11
N LEU A 125 -0.88 3.42 18.11
CA LEU A 125 -0.20 2.13 18.03
C LEU A 125 -0.87 1.18 17.03
N PRO A 126 -2.21 0.95 17.07
CA PRO A 126 -2.86 0.08 16.09
C PRO A 126 -2.62 0.53 14.65
N PHE A 127 -2.76 1.82 14.36
CA PHE A 127 -2.57 2.35 13.01
C PHE A 127 -1.10 2.22 12.57
N SER A 128 -0.14 2.62 13.41
CA SER A 128 1.29 2.60 13.04
C SER A 128 1.79 1.18 12.84
N ASN A 129 1.32 0.22 13.64
CA ASN A 129 1.64 -1.19 13.46
C ASN A 129 1.01 -1.73 12.17
N LYS A 130 -0.28 -1.46 11.91
CA LYS A 130 -0.93 -1.89 10.68
C LYS A 130 -0.24 -1.33 9.42
N LEU A 131 0.16 -0.05 9.46
CA LEU A 131 0.91 0.56 8.37
C LEU A 131 2.26 -0.14 8.15
N ARG A 132 2.99 -0.45 9.23
CA ARG A 132 4.25 -1.20 9.15
C ARG A 132 4.03 -2.59 8.55
N ASP A 133 3.02 -3.32 9.01
CA ASP A 133 2.71 -4.66 8.51
C ASP A 133 2.44 -4.65 7.00
N VAL A 134 1.70 -3.64 6.52
CA VAL A 134 1.41 -3.48 5.08
C VAL A 134 2.67 -3.11 4.28
N ILE A 135 3.56 -2.27 4.83
CA ILE A 135 4.85 -1.96 4.20
C ILE A 135 5.70 -3.23 4.07
N GLU A 136 5.81 -4.03 5.13
CA GLU A 136 6.60 -5.26 5.13
C GLU A 136 6.03 -6.33 4.18
N LEU A 137 4.71 -6.54 4.20
CA LEU A 137 4.03 -7.44 3.26
C LEU A 137 4.34 -7.07 1.81
N ARG A 138 4.33 -5.77 1.49
CA ARG A 138 4.63 -5.27 0.15
C ARG A 138 6.10 -5.38 -0.21
N ARG A 139 7.01 -5.18 0.74
CA ARG A 139 8.44 -5.37 0.53
C ARG A 139 8.73 -6.84 0.21
N GLY A 140 8.17 -7.78 0.96
CA GLY A 140 8.27 -9.22 0.68
C GLY A 140 7.76 -9.58 -0.71
N MET A 141 6.59 -9.07 -1.13
CA MET A 141 6.05 -9.29 -2.48
C MET A 141 6.94 -8.70 -3.59
N LYS A 142 7.62 -7.57 -3.34
CA LYS A 142 8.57 -6.99 -4.30
C LYS A 142 9.84 -7.83 -4.40
N GLU A 143 10.34 -8.35 -3.28
CA GLU A 143 11.52 -9.21 -3.25
C GLU A 143 11.25 -10.54 -3.95
N GLU A 144 10.09 -11.18 -3.70
CA GLU A 144 9.67 -12.37 -4.43
C GLU A 144 9.57 -12.09 -5.95
N LYS A 145 8.87 -11.02 -6.35
CA LYS A 145 8.80 -10.64 -7.77
C LYS A 145 10.16 -10.36 -8.38
N LYS A 146 11.09 -9.77 -7.62
CA LYS A 146 12.46 -9.50 -8.09
C LYS A 146 13.22 -10.80 -8.30
N THR A 147 13.14 -11.75 -7.37
CA THR A 147 13.77 -13.08 -7.52
C THR A 147 13.21 -13.82 -8.73
N PHE A 148 11.88 -13.88 -8.90
CA PHE A 148 11.26 -14.48 -10.09
C PHE A 148 11.66 -13.78 -11.40
N SER A 149 11.77 -12.45 -11.39
CA SER A 149 12.20 -11.70 -12.58
C SER A 149 13.68 -11.91 -12.91
N VAL A 150 14.57 -12.00 -11.91
CA VAL A 150 16.00 -12.22 -12.13
C VAL A 150 16.26 -13.65 -12.62
N GLU A 151 15.58 -14.65 -12.08
CA GLU A 151 15.64 -16.02 -12.60
C GLU A 151 15.07 -16.11 -14.02
N GLY A 152 13.96 -15.44 -14.31
CA GLY A 152 13.38 -15.36 -15.64
C GLY A 152 14.29 -14.66 -16.66
N ASP A 153 14.93 -13.55 -16.28
CA ASP A 153 15.82 -12.77 -17.14
C ASP A 153 17.16 -13.50 -17.37
N ASP A 154 17.68 -14.19 -16.35
CA ASP A 154 18.87 -15.04 -16.46
C ASP A 154 18.58 -16.30 -17.30
N PHE A 155 17.37 -16.85 -17.22
CA PHE A 155 16.90 -17.93 -18.10
C PHE A 155 16.81 -17.48 -19.57
N VAL A 156 16.16 -16.35 -19.85
CA VAL A 156 16.06 -15.79 -21.20
C VAL A 156 17.46 -15.47 -21.77
N SER A 157 18.33 -14.87 -20.96
CA SER A 157 19.72 -14.58 -21.33
C SER A 157 20.53 -15.85 -21.67
N LYS A 158 20.30 -16.96 -20.96
CA LYS A 158 20.95 -18.25 -21.26
C LYS A 158 20.48 -18.83 -22.59
N ILE A 159 19.19 -18.74 -22.89
CA ILE A 159 18.61 -19.18 -24.17
C ILE A 159 19.15 -18.34 -25.34
N GLU A 160 19.24 -17.02 -25.19
CA GLU A 160 19.80 -16.13 -26.22
C GLU A 160 21.28 -16.42 -26.51
N ARG A 161 22.07 -16.72 -25.47
CA ARG A 161 23.48 -17.14 -25.66
C ARG A 161 23.59 -18.45 -26.43
N LEU A 162 22.77 -19.44 -26.11
CA LEU A 162 22.74 -20.73 -26.83
C LEU A 162 22.34 -20.55 -28.30
N ALA A 163 21.37 -19.68 -28.58
CA ALA A 163 20.98 -19.36 -29.95
C ALA A 163 22.14 -18.72 -30.73
N SER A 164 22.84 -17.76 -30.12
CA SER A 164 23.99 -17.09 -30.74
C SER A 164 25.18 -18.03 -31.03
N LEU A 165 25.40 -19.05 -30.20
CA LEU A 165 26.44 -20.05 -30.40
C LEU A 165 26.09 -21.02 -31.54
N THR A 166 24.80 -21.29 -31.70
CA THR A 166 24.26 -22.11 -32.80
C THR A 166 24.37 -21.37 -34.14
N GLU A 167 24.00 -20.08 -34.18
CA GLU A 167 24.15 -19.24 -35.38
C GLU A 167 25.61 -19.07 -35.81
N LYS A 168 26.54 -19.03 -34.84
CA LYS A 168 27.98 -18.98 -35.10
C LYS A 168 28.58 -20.34 -35.48
N GLY A 169 27.79 -21.40 -35.52
CA GLY A 169 28.20 -22.74 -35.92
C GLY A 169 29.01 -23.52 -34.86
N PHE A 170 29.00 -23.06 -33.59
CA PHE A 170 29.65 -23.77 -32.48
C PHE A 170 28.78 -24.89 -31.90
N LEU A 171 27.47 -24.87 -32.17
CA LEU A 171 26.51 -25.90 -31.77
C LEU A 171 25.71 -26.34 -32.98
N THR A 172 25.45 -27.63 -33.09
CA THR A 172 24.48 -28.14 -34.06
C THR A 172 23.04 -27.85 -33.59
N PRO A 173 22.05 -27.79 -34.50
CA PRO A 173 20.65 -27.59 -34.13
C PRO A 173 20.11 -28.63 -33.13
N GLU A 174 20.62 -29.86 -33.21
CA GLU A 174 20.25 -30.97 -32.33
C GLU A 174 20.81 -30.79 -30.90
N GLU A 175 22.04 -30.30 -30.77
CA GLU A 175 22.66 -29.98 -29.48
C GLU A 175 21.99 -28.78 -28.81
N PHE A 176 21.55 -27.79 -29.60
CA PHE A 176 20.78 -26.65 -29.10
C PHE A 176 19.46 -27.08 -28.47
N GLU A 177 18.65 -27.89 -29.17
CA GLU A 177 17.36 -28.36 -28.66
C GLU A 177 17.53 -29.25 -27.42
N MET A 178 18.61 -30.03 -27.34
CA MET A 178 18.92 -30.84 -26.15
C MET A 178 19.26 -29.97 -24.92
N GLN A 179 20.05 -28.91 -25.09
CA GLN A 179 20.41 -28.01 -23.99
C GLN A 179 19.25 -27.11 -23.56
N LYS A 180 18.44 -26.64 -24.52
CA LYS A 180 17.20 -25.90 -24.25
C LYS A 180 16.18 -26.76 -23.49
N ALA A 181 15.99 -28.02 -23.89
CA ALA A 181 15.09 -28.95 -23.19
C ALA A 181 15.58 -29.29 -21.77
N LYS A 182 16.90 -29.27 -21.53
CA LYS A 182 17.48 -29.44 -20.20
C LYS A 182 17.23 -28.22 -19.32
N LEU A 183 17.41 -27.01 -19.86
CA LEU A 183 17.11 -25.76 -19.16
C LEU A 183 15.61 -25.59 -18.86
N LEU A 184 14.72 -26.18 -19.67
CA LEU A 184 13.26 -26.13 -19.46
C LEU A 184 12.73 -27.08 -18.37
N ARG A 185 13.55 -28.00 -17.85
CA ARG A 185 13.16 -29.00 -16.83
C ARG A 185 13.75 -28.73 -15.45
N GLU A 186 14.70 -27.80 -15.33
CA GLU A 186 15.14 -27.23 -14.05
C GLU A 186 14.14 -26.16 -13.59
#